data_AF-A0A2P5L6G7-F1
#
_entry.id   AF-A0A2P5L6G7-F1
#
_cell.length_a   1.000
_cell.length_b   1.000
_cell.length_c   1.000
_cell.angle_alpha   90.00
_cell.angle_beta   90.00
_cell.angle_gamma   90.00
#
_symmetry.space_group_name_H-M   'P 1'
#
loop_
_entity.id
_entity.type
_entity.pdbx_description
1 polymer ?
#
loop_
_entity_poly.entity_id
_entity_poly.type
_entity_poly.pdbx_seq_one_letter_code
_entity_poly.pdbx_strand_id
1 'polypeptide(L)'
;MTHSKLTLGLPGFEYPDLYNANRLNALLAAFDDSVKLQQPELFAEFQRYRQSQGQGFTPEQNSELLVRMAPFLGRFIAKLFNVTAEHDRQRQRIETEMSTVFEFKNSV
;
A
#
# COMPACT_ATOMS: atom_id res chain seq x y z
N MET A 1 29.33 5.63 19.27
CA MET A 1 27.91 5.28 19.04
C MET A 1 27.73 4.99 17.56
N THR A 2 27.50 3.74 17.19
CA THR A 2 27.24 3.34 15.80
C THR A 2 25.83 3.79 15.42
N HIS A 3 25.71 4.76 14.52
CA HIS A 3 24.42 5.14 13.94
C HIS A 3 23.99 4.01 13.01
N SER A 4 22.97 3.25 13.39
CA SER A 4 22.38 2.25 12.49
C SER A 4 21.73 2.97 11.30
N LYS A 5 22.34 2.88 10.12
CA LYS A 5 21.79 3.42 8.87
C LYS A 5 20.59 2.53 8.47
N LEU A 6 19.40 3.10 8.39
CA LEU A 6 18.22 2.39 7.90
C LEU A 6 18.45 1.98 6.45
N THR A 7 18.35 0.68 6.16
CA THR A 7 18.47 0.12 4.82
C THR A 7 17.09 -0.22 4.29
N LEU A 8 16.76 0.26 3.10
CA LEU A 8 15.49 -0.01 2.45
C LEU A 8 15.49 -1.43 1.83
N GLY A 9 14.31 -2.05 1.76
CA GLY A 9 14.11 -3.39 1.22
C GLY A 9 13.88 -3.46 -0.29
N LEU A 10 13.89 -2.31 -0.96
CA LEU A 10 13.74 -2.22 -2.41
C LEU A 10 15.12 -2.01 -3.06
N PRO A 11 15.59 -2.91 -3.94
CA PRO A 11 16.90 -2.77 -4.59
C PRO A 11 17.02 -1.44 -5.34
N GLY A 12 18.20 -0.82 -5.24
CA GLY A 12 18.50 0.43 -5.93
C GLY A 12 17.89 1.68 -5.28
N PHE A 13 17.38 1.60 -4.05
CA PHE A 13 16.95 2.75 -3.24
C PHE A 13 17.65 2.79 -1.88
N GLU A 14 18.03 3.98 -1.44
CA GLU A 14 18.56 4.25 -0.11
C GLU A 14 17.67 5.22 0.67
N TYR A 15 17.81 5.26 1.99
CA TYR A 15 17.03 6.16 2.84
C TYR A 15 17.05 7.65 2.41
N PRO A 16 18.20 8.25 2.00
CA PRO A 16 18.22 9.63 1.53
C PRO A 16 17.38 9.89 0.27
N ASP A 17 17.09 8.86 -0.53
CA ASP A 17 16.26 8.99 -1.73
C ASP A 17 14.82 9.40 -1.42
N LEU A 18 14.34 9.11 -0.20
CA LEU A 18 12.99 9.49 0.24
C LEU A 18 12.79 11.00 0.37
N TYR A 19 13.88 11.78 0.34
CA TYR A 19 13.86 13.25 0.37
C TYR A 19 14.11 13.88 -1.02
N ASN A 20 14.32 13.06 -2.05
CA ASN A 20 14.60 13.52 -3.40
C ASN A 20 13.38 13.29 -4.31
N ALA A 21 12.83 14.37 -4.86
CA ALA A 21 11.63 14.31 -5.70
C ALA A 21 11.77 13.38 -6.93
N ASN A 22 12.93 13.36 -7.60
CA ASN A 22 13.16 12.48 -8.75
C ASN A 22 13.18 11.01 -8.34
N ARG A 23 13.75 10.73 -7.16
CA ARG A 23 13.82 9.37 -6.62
C ARG A 23 12.46 8.90 -6.10
N LEU A 24 11.67 9.80 -5.50
CA LEU A 24 10.27 9.53 -5.16
C LEU A 24 9.43 9.22 -6.41
N ASN A 25 9.67 9.91 -7.53
CA ASN A 25 9.00 9.58 -8.79
C ASN A 25 9.38 8.18 -9.30
N ALA A 26 10.66 7.79 -9.18
CA ALA A 26 11.09 6.43 -9.51
C ALA A 26 10.45 5.38 -8.57
N LEU A 27 10.29 5.71 -7.29
CA LEU A 27 9.62 4.84 -6.32
C LEU A 27 8.13 4.67 -6.64
N LEU A 28 7.48 5.76 -7.04
CA LEU A 28 6.09 5.74 -7.52
C LEU A 28 5.93 4.86 -8.76
N ALA A 29 6.86 4.95 -9.73
CA ALA A 29 6.86 4.06 -10.88
C ALA A 29 7.01 2.58 -10.48
N ALA A 30 7.91 2.27 -9.54
CA ALA A 30 8.07 0.90 -9.02
C ALA A 30 6.81 0.40 -8.31
N PHE A 31 6.10 1.27 -7.59
CA PHE A 31 4.80 0.95 -7.01
C PHE A 31 3.75 0.67 -8.09
N ASP A 32 3.61 1.58 -9.06
CA ASP A 32 2.67 1.48 -10.17
C ASP A 32 2.86 0.15 -10.95
N ASP A 33 4.11 -0.20 -11.28
CA ASP A 33 4.45 -1.48 -11.93
C ASP A 33 4.05 -2.69 -11.08
N SER A 34 4.24 -2.61 -9.75
CA SER A 34 3.88 -3.69 -8.83
C SER A 34 2.37 -3.95 -8.77
N VAL A 35 1.55 -2.90 -8.86
CA VAL A 35 0.09 -3.02 -8.88
C VAL A 35 -0.37 -3.49 -10.24
N LYS A 36 0.17 -2.91 -11.32
CA LYS A 36 -0.17 -3.28 -12.70
C LYS A 36 0.09 -4.76 -12.99
N LEU A 37 1.17 -5.33 -12.44
CA LEU A 37 1.49 -6.75 -12.57
C LEU A 37 0.45 -7.66 -11.89
N GLN A 38 -0.12 -7.24 -10.76
CA GLN A 38 -1.03 -8.05 -9.95
C GLN A 38 -2.51 -7.82 -10.27
N GLN A 39 -2.89 -6.58 -10.57
CA GLN A 39 -4.27 -6.12 -10.75
C GLN A 39 -4.32 -5.01 -11.82
N PRO A 40 -4.19 -5.35 -13.12
CA PRO A 40 -4.11 -4.37 -14.19
C PRO A 40 -5.37 -3.50 -14.33
N GLU A 41 -6.56 -4.07 -14.10
CA GLU A 41 -7.82 -3.33 -14.19
C GLU A 41 -7.96 -2.30 -13.06
N LEU A 42 -7.64 -2.69 -11.82
CA LEU A 42 -7.61 -1.79 -10.67
C LEU A 42 -6.60 -0.66 -10.89
N PHE A 43 -5.42 -0.98 -11.44
CA PHE A 43 -4.43 0.03 -11.78
C PHE A 43 -4.94 1.02 -12.83
N ALA A 44 -5.60 0.55 -13.89
CA ALA A 44 -6.17 1.42 -14.91
C ALA A 44 -7.25 2.36 -14.35
N GLU A 45 -8.07 1.88 -13.42
CA GLU A 45 -9.04 2.73 -12.70
C GLU A 45 -8.34 3.75 -11.79
N PHE A 46 -7.35 3.33 -11.02
CA PHE A 46 -6.56 4.21 -10.17
C PHE A 46 -5.80 5.29 -10.97
N GLN A 47 -5.29 4.93 -12.16
CA GLN A 47 -4.65 5.88 -13.06
C GLN A 47 -5.63 6.94 -13.57
N ARG A 48 -6.86 6.55 -13.95
CA ARG A 48 -7.92 7.51 -14.33
C ARG A 48 -8.25 8.47 -13.19
N TYR A 49 -8.41 7.94 -11.97
CA TYR A 49 -8.62 8.75 -10.78
C TYR A 49 -7.48 9.75 -10.55
N ARG A 50 -6.21 9.32 -10.64
CA ARG A 50 -5.04 10.21 -10.48
C ARG A 50 -4.98 11.29 -11.56
N GLN A 51 -5.28 10.96 -12.81
CA GLN A 51 -5.25 11.89 -13.94
C GLN A 51 -6.36 12.94 -13.86
N SER A 52 -7.56 12.54 -13.42
CA SER A 52 -8.68 13.46 -13.22
C SER A 52 -8.66 14.16 -11.86
N GLN A 53 -7.73 13.78 -10.97
CA GLN A 53 -7.71 14.20 -9.57
C GLN A 53 -9.04 13.94 -8.86
N GLY A 54 -9.70 12.83 -9.20
CA GLY A 54 -11.02 12.45 -8.70
C GLY A 54 -12.20 13.19 -9.34
N GLN A 55 -11.99 14.07 -10.31
CA GLN A 55 -13.09 14.65 -11.09
C GLN A 55 -13.82 13.55 -11.87
N GLY A 56 -15.15 13.60 -11.87
CA GLY A 56 -16.02 12.61 -12.51
C GLY A 56 -16.31 11.35 -11.68
N PHE A 57 -15.73 11.23 -10.48
CA PHE A 57 -16.05 10.18 -9.52
C PHE A 57 -17.00 10.72 -8.46
N THR A 58 -17.96 9.90 -8.03
CA THR A 58 -18.73 10.20 -6.81
C THR A 58 -17.84 10.00 -5.57
N PRO A 59 -18.20 10.60 -4.41
CA PRO A 59 -17.48 10.36 -3.16
C PRO A 59 -17.35 8.88 -2.79
N GLU A 60 -18.39 8.09 -3.04
CA GLU A 60 -18.43 6.65 -2.77
C GLU A 60 -17.45 5.90 -3.67
N GLN A 61 -17.41 6.23 -4.97
CA GLN A 61 -16.47 5.64 -5.92
C GLN A 61 -15.02 5.95 -5.56
N ASN A 62 -14.74 7.19 -5.14
CA ASN A 62 -13.41 7.59 -4.66
C ASN A 62 -13.01 6.79 -3.42
N SER A 63 -13.90 6.68 -2.43
CA SER A 63 -13.64 5.93 -1.20
C SER A 63 -13.38 4.45 -1.49
N GLU A 64 -14.25 3.81 -2.26
CA GLU A 64 -14.13 2.40 -2.64
C GLU A 64 -12.82 2.12 -3.38
N LEU A 65 -12.45 2.97 -4.36
CA LEU A 65 -11.20 2.82 -5.09
C LEU A 65 -9.98 2.91 -4.17
N LEU A 66 -9.95 3.87 -3.24
CA LEU A 66 -8.85 4.04 -2.29
C LEU A 66 -8.78 2.86 -1.32
N VAL A 67 -9.92 2.34 -0.85
CA VAL A 67 -9.99 1.15 0.01
C VAL A 67 -9.43 -0.07 -0.71
N ARG A 68 -9.80 -0.30 -1.97
CA ARG A 68 -9.25 -1.42 -2.77
C ARG A 68 -7.75 -1.29 -3.04
N MET A 69 -7.24 -0.07 -3.19
CA MET A 69 -5.81 0.20 -3.38
C MET A 69 -4.98 0.08 -2.10
N ALA A 70 -5.58 0.36 -0.93
CA ALA A 70 -4.88 0.44 0.35
C ALA A 70 -4.03 -0.81 0.69
N PRO A 71 -4.49 -2.07 0.48
CA PRO A 71 -3.68 -3.25 0.74
C PRO A 71 -2.40 -3.33 -0.12
N PHE A 72 -2.44 -2.81 -1.36
CA PHE A 72 -1.26 -2.79 -2.23
C PHE A 72 -0.22 -1.79 -1.74
N LEU A 73 -0.67 -0.59 -1.36
CA LEU A 73 0.20 0.42 -0.78
C LEU A 73 0.82 -0.07 0.54
N GLY A 74 0.02 -0.63 1.44
CA GLY A 74 0.50 -1.16 2.72
C GLY A 74 1.59 -2.23 2.54
N ARG A 75 1.35 -3.21 1.66
CA ARG A 75 2.36 -4.24 1.33
C ARG A 75 3.61 -3.66 0.68
N PHE A 76 3.47 -2.67 -0.20
CA PHE A 76 4.61 -2.02 -0.84
C PHE A 76 5.48 -1.27 0.18
N ILE A 77 4.87 -0.50 1.08
CA ILE A 77 5.58 0.21 2.15
C ILE A 77 6.23 -0.78 3.12
N ALA A 78 5.55 -1.87 3.46
CA ALA A 78 6.13 -2.91 4.32
C ALA A 78 7.40 -3.53 3.71
N LYS A 79 7.40 -3.78 2.39
CA LYS A 79 8.58 -4.23 1.65
C LYS A 79 9.67 -3.15 1.62
N LEU A 80 9.31 -1.89 1.35
CA LEU A 80 10.25 -0.76 1.29
C LEU A 80 11.06 -0.61 2.58
N PHE A 81 10.45 -0.87 3.74
CA PHE A 81 11.10 -0.72 5.05
C PHE A 81 11.56 -2.05 5.69
N ASN A 82 11.50 -3.18 4.97
CA ASN A 82 11.86 -4.50 5.50
C ASN A 82 11.02 -4.94 6.72
N VAL A 83 9.76 -4.53 6.80
CA VAL A 83 8.83 -4.86 7.91
C VAL A 83 7.66 -5.73 7.46
N THR A 84 7.87 -6.54 6.41
CA THR A 84 6.81 -7.39 5.83
C THR A 84 6.28 -8.40 6.85
N ALA A 85 7.17 -9.00 7.67
CA ALA A 85 6.77 -9.99 8.67
C ALA A 85 5.90 -9.36 9.77
N GLU A 86 6.27 -8.17 10.26
CA GLU A 86 5.52 -7.43 11.28
C GLU A 86 4.18 -6.96 10.74
N HIS A 87 4.17 -6.45 9.51
CA HIS A 87 2.96 -6.06 8.79
C HIS A 87 1.98 -7.23 8.67
N ASP A 88 2.46 -8.39 8.21
CA ASP A 88 1.61 -9.57 8.00
C ASP A 88 1.10 -10.13 9.32
N ARG A 89 1.93 -10.14 10.38
CA ARG A 89 1.50 -10.52 11.72
C ARG A 89 0.40 -9.61 12.26
N GLN A 90 0.52 -8.30 12.06
CA GLN A 90 -0.50 -7.34 12.49
C GLN A 90 -1.80 -7.54 11.72
N ARG A 91 -1.71 -7.72 10.40
CA ARG A 91 -2.86 -8.01 9.55
C ARG A 91 -3.60 -9.28 9.99
N GLN A 92 -2.87 -10.38 10.19
CA GLN A 92 -3.45 -11.65 10.65
C GLN A 92 -4.15 -11.53 12.01
N ARG A 93 -3.56 -10.76 12.94
CA ARG A 93 -4.16 -10.49 14.24
C ARG A 93 -5.51 -9.79 14.11
N ILE A 94 -5.57 -8.73 13.30
CA ILE A 94 -6.81 -7.98 13.05
C ILE A 94 -7.87 -8.86 12.37
N GLU A 95 -7.47 -9.64 11.37
CA GLU A 95 -8.38 -10.57 10.68
C GLU A 95 -8.99 -11.60 11.65
N THR A 96 -8.17 -12.13 12.57
CA THR A 96 -8.60 -13.08 13.61
C THR A 96 -9.54 -12.43 14.64
N GLU A 97 -9.23 -11.23 15.10
CA GLU A 97 -10.07 -10.48 16.04
C GLU A 97 -11.44 -10.18 15.42
N MET A 98 -11.45 -9.74 14.15
CA MET A 98 -12.70 -9.47 13.43
C MET A 98 -13.53 -10.72 13.20
N SER A 99 -12.93 -11.82 12.73
CA SER A 99 -13.69 -13.07 12.52
C SER A 99 -14.36 -13.55 13.80
N THR A 100 -13.64 -13.48 14.93
CA THR A 100 -14.15 -13.86 16.25
C THR A 100 -15.34 -12.99 16.68
N VAL A 101 -15.25 -11.67 16.49
CA VAL A 101 -16.34 -10.73 16.84
C VAL A 101 -17.57 -10.96 15.95
N PHE A 102 -17.37 -11.20 14.65
CA PHE A 102 -18.49 -11.46 13.73
C PHE A 102 -19.16 -12.82 13.99
N GLU A 103 -18.40 -13.86 14.30
CA GLU A 103 -18.93 -15.17 14.70
C GLU A 103 -19.78 -15.05 15.97
N PHE A 104 -19.30 -14.32 16.99
CA PHE A 104 -20.05 -14.09 18.22
C PHE A 104 -21.35 -13.31 17.97
N LYS A 105 -21.32 -12.27 17.12
CA LYS A 105 -22.52 -11.49 16.80
C LYS A 105 -23.59 -12.30 16.04
N ASN A 106 -23.17 -13.30 15.26
CA ASN A 106 -24.08 -14.14 14.47
C ASN A 106 -24.63 -15.36 15.24
N SER A 107 -24.18 -15.58 16.48
CA SER A 107 -24.59 -16.69 17.34
C SER A 107 -25.50 -16.26 18.50
N VAL A 108 -25.96 -15.00 18.50
CA VAL A 108 -26.95 -14.42 19.44
C VAL A 108 -28.22 -14.01 18.70
#